data_AF-A0A962P040-F1
#
_entry.id   AF-A0A962P040-F1
#
_cell.length_a   1.000
_cell.length_b   1.000
_cell.length_c   1.000
_cell.angle_alpha   90.00
_cell.angle_beta   90.00
_cell.angle_gamma   90.00
#
_symmetry.space_group_name_H-M   'P 1'
#
loop_
_entity.id
_entity.type
_entity.pdbx_description
1 polymer ?
#
loop_
_entity_poly.entity_id
_entity_poly.type
_entity_poly.pdbx_seq_one_letter_code
_entity_poly.pdbx_strand_id
1 'polypeptide(L)' 'MKSISPPPLGVVLVNLGTPDAPTPQAVRRYLRQFLSDGRVIEIPPILWKIILNLFILPFRPKRVAKLYASIWQ' A
#
# COMPACT_ATOMS: atom_id res chain seq x y z
N MET A 1 -52.02 -3.00 -2.97
CA MET A 1 -50.76 -3.75 -3.02
C MET A 1 -49.62 -2.73 -3.16
N LYS A 2 -48.80 -2.49 -2.12
CA LYS A 2 -47.66 -1.56 -2.21
C LYS A 2 -46.51 -2.29 -2.91
N SER A 3 -46.00 -1.75 -4.02
CA SER A 3 -44.80 -2.28 -4.69
C SER A 3 -43.59 -2.02 -3.80
N ILE A 4 -42.93 -3.08 -3.33
CA ILE A 4 -41.68 -2.99 -2.59
C ILE A 4 -40.56 -2.88 -3.63
N SER A 5 -39.97 -1.69 -3.77
CA SER A 5 -38.76 -1.51 -4.58
C SER A 5 -37.58 -2.16 -3.85
N PRO A 6 -36.68 -2.89 -4.53
CA PRO A 6 -35.48 -3.38 -3.89
C PRO A 6 -34.63 -2.20 -3.40
N PRO A 7 -33.94 -2.36 -2.26
CA PRO A 7 -33.06 -1.31 -1.74
C PRO A 7 -31.94 -1.00 -2.77
N PRO A 8 -31.42 0.23 -2.80
CA PRO A 8 -30.32 0.60 -3.69
C PRO A 8 -29.10 -0.31 -3.49
N LEU A 9 -28.55 -0.83 -4.58
CA LEU A 9 -27.34 -1.65 -4.56
C LEU A 9 -26.10 -0.76 -4.40
N GLY A 10 -25.39 -0.89 -3.29
CA GLY A 10 -24.08 -0.28 -3.07
C GLY A 10 -22.95 -1.17 -3.57
N VAL A 11 -22.06 -0.64 -4.40
CA VAL A 11 -20.85 -1.34 -4.87
C VAL A 11 -19.62 -0.63 -4.31
N VAL A 12 -18.70 -1.39 -3.70
CA VAL A 12 -17.43 -0.88 -3.19
C VAL A 12 -16.29 -1.45 -4.02
N LEU A 13 -15.59 -0.58 -4.76
CA LEU A 13 -14.36 -0.95 -5.46
C LEU A 13 -13.17 -0.78 -4.51
N VAL A 14 -12.41 -1.85 -4.30
CA VAL A 14 -11.23 -1.85 -3.43
C VAL A 14 -9.96 -2.17 -4.21
N ASN A 15 -8.87 -1.51 -3.85
CA ASN A 15 -7.52 -1.80 -4.32
C ASN A 15 -6.54 -1.51 -3.17
N LEU A 16 -5.32 -2.05 -3.25
CA LEU A 16 -4.22 -1.75 -2.33
C LEU A 16 -3.75 -0.29 -2.43
N GLY A 17 -4.01 0.35 -3.56
CA GLY A 17 -3.54 1.69 -3.88
C GLY A 17 -2.11 1.70 -4.44
N THR A 18 -1.61 2.89 -4.67
CA THR A 18 -0.28 3.19 -5.21
C THR A 18 0.28 4.42 -4.50
N PRO A 19 1.59 4.67 -4.55
CA PRO A 19 2.14 5.91 -3.99
C PRO A 19 1.59 7.14 -4.72
N ASP A 20 1.31 8.22 -3.99
CA ASP A 20 0.74 9.46 -4.56
C ASP A 20 1.66 10.16 -5.57
N ALA A 21 2.96 9.84 -5.56
CA ALA A 21 3.96 10.37 -6.49
C ALA A 21 5.13 9.38 -6.65
N PRO A 22 5.86 9.42 -7.79
CA PRO A 22 7.06 8.61 -8.00
C PRO A 22 8.30 9.17 -7.28
N THR A 23 8.13 9.74 -6.08
CA THR A 23 9.23 10.27 -5.27
C THR A 23 9.61 9.30 -4.14
N PRO A 24 10.88 9.27 -3.71
CA PRO A 24 11.31 8.39 -2.61
C PRO A 24 10.50 8.59 -1.32
N GLN A 25 10.04 9.82 -1.05
CA GLN A 25 9.26 10.11 0.16
C GLN A 25 7.85 9.53 0.09
N ALA A 26 7.14 9.70 -1.04
CA ALA A 26 5.81 9.13 -1.25
C ALA A 26 5.86 7.60 -1.25
N VAL A 27 6.85 7.02 -1.94
CA VAL A 27 7.08 5.56 -1.95
C VAL A 27 7.40 5.04 -0.55
N ARG A 28 8.21 5.76 0.24
CA ARG A 28 8.51 5.35 1.63
C ARG A 28 7.25 5.35 2.50
N ARG A 29 6.37 6.34 2.36
CA ARG A 29 5.09 6.40 3.09
C ARG A 29 4.21 5.22 2.72
N TYR A 30 4.02 4.97 1.43
CA TYR A 30 3.25 3.84 0.92
C TYR A 30 3.80 2.49 1.42
N LEU A 31 5.10 2.23 1.23
CA LEU A 31 5.74 0.99 1.68
C LEU A 31 5.63 0.78 3.18
N ARG A 32 5.71 1.84 3.99
CA ARG A 32 5.53 1.73 5.44
C ARG A 32 4.11 1.28 5.78
N GLN A 33 3.09 1.87 5.15
CA GLN A 33 1.70 1.49 5.41
C GLN A 33 1.43 0.05 4.98
N PHE A 34 1.80 -0.29 3.75
CA PHE A 34 1.57 -1.61 3.17
C PHE A 34 2.34 -2.72 3.89
N LEU A 35 3.64 -2.53 4.14
CA LEU A 35 4.49 -3.57 4.75
C LEU A 35 4.40 -3.63 6.28
N SER A 36 3.71 -2.69 6.94
CA SER A 36 3.43 -2.82 8.38
C SER A 36 2.24 -3.73 8.66
N ASP A 37 1.44 -4.07 7.63
CA ASP A 37 0.29 -4.96 7.78
C ASP A 37 0.75 -6.41 7.98
N GLY A 38 0.38 -7.00 9.12
CA GLY A 38 0.67 -8.40 9.44
C GLY A 38 -0.10 -9.40 8.58
N ARG A 39 -1.07 -8.97 7.78
CA ARG A 39 -1.74 -9.81 6.77
C ARG A 39 -0.91 -9.97 5.50
N VAL A 40 0.02 -9.05 5.25
CA VAL A 40 0.91 -9.08 4.08
C VAL A 40 2.20 -9.86 4.40
N ILE A 41 2.57 -9.94 5.69
CA ILE A 41 3.86 -10.47 6.12
C ILE A 41 3.67 -11.52 7.21
N GLU A 42 4.22 -12.72 6.98
CA GLU A 42 4.09 -13.89 7.87
C GLU A 42 5.23 -14.04 8.89
N ILE A 43 6.20 -13.10 8.90
CA ILE A 43 7.37 -13.11 9.79
C ILE A 43 6.99 -12.57 11.17
N PRO A 44 7.57 -13.09 12.29
CA PRO A 44 7.33 -12.56 13.63
C PRO A 44 7.43 -11.02 13.69
N PRO A 45 6.45 -10.32 14.31
CA PRO A 45 6.33 -8.86 14.18
C PRO A 45 7.55 -8.06 14.62
N ILE A 46 8.28 -8.54 15.63
CA ILE A 46 9.48 -7.88 16.15
C ILE A 46 10.61 -7.93 15.13
N LEU A 47 10.91 -9.11 14.61
CA LEU A 47 11.93 -9.31 13.58
C LEU A 47 11.59 -8.50 12.33
N TRP A 48 10.31 -8.53 11.93
CA TRP A 48 9.88 -7.77 10.76
C TRP A 48 10.00 -6.26 10.95
N LYS A 49 9.62 -5.71 12.11
CA LYS A 49 9.79 -4.28 12.40
C LYS A 49 11.25 -3.85 12.31
N ILE A 50 12.19 -4.68 12.74
CA ILE A 50 13.63 -4.41 12.61
C ILE A 50 14.01 -4.38 11.12
N ILE A 51 13.63 -5.41 10.35
CA ILE A 51 13.92 -5.49 8.91
C ILE A 51 13.32 -4.30 8.16
N LEU A 52 12.05 -3.97 8.45
CA LEU A 52 11.32 -2.89 7.81
C LEU A 52 12.00 -1.55 8.05
N ASN A 53 12.31 -1.22 9.30
CA ASN A 53 12.79 0.11 9.66
C ASN A 53 14.30 0.31 9.41
N LEU A 54 15.12 -0.75 9.53
CA LEU A 54 16.57 -0.65 9.36
C LEU A 54 17.04 -0.91 7.92
N PHE A 55 16.31 -1.72 7.14
CA PHE A 55 16.75 -2.10 5.81
C PHE A 55 15.77 -1.66 4.72
N ILE A 56 14.49 -2.03 4.83
CA ILE A 56 13.55 -1.77 3.74
C ILE A 56 13.30 -0.28 3.56
N LEU A 57 12.85 0.43 4.59
CA LEU A 57 12.48 1.85 4.47
C LEU A 57 13.67 2.76 4.15
N PRO A 58 14.91 2.54 4.63
CA PRO A 58 16.06 3.38 4.27
C PRO A 58 16.54 3.18 2.83
N PHE A 59 16.55 1.95 2.32
CA PHE A 59 17.20 1.64 1.03
C PHE A 59 16.21 1.49 -0.13
N ARG A 60 15.10 0.76 0.09
CA ARG A 60 14.19 0.33 -0.98
C ARG A 60 13.46 1.48 -1.70
N PRO A 61 12.99 2.55 -1.02
CA PRO A 61 12.21 3.61 -1.69
C PRO A 61 12.96 4.30 -2.82
N LYS A 62 14.28 4.50 -2.71
CA LYS A 62 15.07 5.16 -3.77
C LYS A 62 15.07 4.35 -5.06
N ARG A 63 15.20 3.03 -4.96
CA ARG A 63 15.19 2.13 -6.13
C ARG A 63 13.79 2.01 -6.72
N VAL A 64 12.78 1.86 -5.88
CA VAL A 64 11.38 1.69 -6.30
C VAL A 64 10.80 2.98 -6.90
N ALA A 65 11.15 4.15 -6.38
CA ALA A 65 10.74 5.43 -6.95
C ALA A 65 11.20 5.61 -8.40
N LYS A 66 12.41 5.15 -8.75
CA LYS A 66 12.90 5.18 -10.13
C LYS A 66 12.06 4.31 -11.07
N LEU A 67 11.60 3.16 -10.60
CA LEU A 67 10.72 2.26 -11.36
C LEU A 67 9.31 2.84 -11.50
N TYR A 68 8.77 3.45 -10.44
CA TYR A 68 7.51 4.16 -10.56
C TYR A 68 7.63 5.33 -11.54
N ALA A 69 8.72 6.09 -11.50
CA ALA A 69 8.96 7.19 -12.43
C ALA A 69 8.99 6.74 -13.90
N SER A 70 9.40 5.51 -14.21
CA SER A 70 9.43 5.02 -15.60
C SER A 70 8.06 4.66 -16.16
N ILE A 71 7.05 4.41 -15.30
CA ILE A 71 5.68 4.08 -15.73
C ILE A 71 4.68 5.22 -15.52
N TRP A 72 5.09 6.31 -14.85
CA TRP A 72 4.23 7.44 -14.50
C TRP A 72 4.17 8.54 -15.58
N GLN A 73 4.87 8.34 -16.70
CA GLN A 73 4.76 9.22 -17.87
C GLN A 73 3.44 8.97 -18.60
#